data_AF-A0AAP5WAW6-F1
#
_entry.id   AF-A0AAP5WAW6-F1
#
_cell.length_a   1.000
_cell.length_b   1.000
_cell.length_c   1.000
_cell.angle_alpha   90.00
_cell.angle_beta   90.00
_cell.angle_gamma   90.00
#
_symmetry.space_group_name_H-M   'P 1'
#
loop_
_entity.id
_entity.type
_entity.pdbx_description
1 polymer ?
#
loop_
_entity_poly.entity_id
_entity_poly.type
_entity_poly.pdbx_seq_one_letter_code
_entity_poly.pdbx_strand_id
1 'polypeptide(L)' 'MNYRLIKKYIASHLATPTASLTEVTDPEAGILFKNGEDSSFFYLDPQYSNVFFEKHENLLYKHEYDPATHDFKSKII' A
#
# COMPACT_ATOMS: atom_id res chain seq x y z
N MET A 1 -4.34 10.35 -9.16
CA MET A 1 -4.25 8.87 -9.20
C MET A 1 -5.28 8.27 -8.25
N ASN A 2 -5.82 7.09 -8.53
CA ASN A 2 -6.84 6.47 -7.67
C ASN A 2 -6.20 5.40 -6.77
N TYR A 3 -5.79 5.80 -5.56
CA TYR A 3 -5.18 4.89 -4.58
C TYR A 3 -6.19 4.13 -3.71
N ARG A 4 -7.41 3.90 -4.21
CA ARG A 4 -8.49 3.27 -3.44
C ARG A 4 -8.11 1.90 -2.89
N LEU A 5 -7.38 1.08 -3.63
CA LEU A 5 -6.96 -0.25 -3.16
C LEU A 5 -5.95 -0.16 -2.00
N ILE A 6 -4.95 0.72 -2.13
CA ILE A 6 -3.97 0.97 -1.07
C ILE A 6 -4.67 1.47 0.19
N LYS A 7 -5.55 2.47 0.06
CA LYS A 7 -6.34 3.01 1.18
C LYS A 7 -7.21 1.93 1.84
N LYS A 8 -7.80 1.03 1.04
CA LYS A 8 -8.60 -0.10 1.54
C LYS A 8 -7.74 -1.11 2.29
N TYR A 9 -6.56 -1.46 1.78
CA TYR A 9 -5.62 -2.36 2.43
C TYR A 9 -5.16 -1.81 3.79
N ILE A 10 -4.73 -0.54 3.81
CA ILE A 10 -4.30 0.13 5.04
C ILE A 10 -5.45 0.15 6.06
N ALA A 11 -6.66 0.53 5.63
CA ALA A 11 -7.83 0.57 6.48
C ALA A 11 -8.15 -0.79 7.14
N SER A 12 -7.91 -1.90 6.44
CA SER A 12 -8.22 -3.24 6.96
C SER A 12 -7.07 -3.93 7.70
N HIS A 13 -5.81 -3.59 7.43
CA HIS A 13 -4.66 -4.32 7.99
C HIS A 13 -3.74 -3.48 8.89
N LEU A 14 -3.66 -2.17 8.65
CA LEU A 14 -2.62 -1.30 9.25
C LEU A 14 -3.22 -0.11 10.00
N ALA A 15 -4.55 0.04 10.01
CA ALA A 15 -5.20 1.20 10.59
C ALA A 15 -5.00 1.26 12.11
N THR A 16 -4.30 2.30 12.55
CA THR A 16 -4.16 2.66 13.96
C THR A 16 -4.60 4.11 14.17
N PRO A 17 -4.95 4.52 15.41
CA PRO A 17 -5.33 5.91 15.69
C PRO A 17 -4.21 6.93 15.43
N THR A 18 -2.95 6.47 15.40
CA THR A 18 -1.74 7.28 15.21
C THR A 18 -1.20 7.22 13.79
N ALA A 19 -1.79 6.41 12.92
CA ALA A 19 -1.37 6.30 11.54
C ALA A 19 -1.66 7.58 10.75
N SER A 20 -0.74 7.96 9.88
CA SER A 20 -0.90 9.06 8.93
C SER A 20 -0.62 8.61 7.50
N LEU A 21 -1.34 9.23 6.56
CA LEU A 21 -1.24 8.95 5.13
C LEU A 21 -0.88 10.23 4.39
N THR A 22 0.21 10.20 3.65
CA THR A 22 0.65 11.30 2.80
C THR A 22 0.76 10.82 1.36
N GLU A 23 0.05 11.46 0.45
CA GLU A 23 0.28 11.22 -0.98
C GLU A 23 1.57 11.92 -1.39
N VAL A 24 2.49 11.18 -2.02
CA VAL A 24 3.78 11.70 -2.48
C VAL A 24 3.93 11.44 -3.98
N THR A 25 4.68 12.30 -4.67
CA THR A 25 4.87 12.23 -6.12
C THR A 25 6.32 11.93 -6.55
N ASP A 26 7.29 12.10 -5.65
CA ASP A 26 8.72 11.93 -5.92
C ASP A 26 9.36 10.93 -4.94
N PRO A 27 10.23 10.02 -5.40
CA PRO A 27 10.62 9.78 -6.80
C PRO A 27 9.56 9.00 -7.62
N GLU A 28 8.51 8.51 -6.97
CA GLU A 28 7.40 7.77 -7.59
C GLU A 28 6.09 8.14 -6.90
N ALA A 29 5.00 8.15 -7.66
CA ALA A 29 3.70 8.52 -7.13
C ALA A 29 3.09 7.39 -6.27
N GLY A 30 2.75 7.71 -5.02
CA GLY A 30 2.26 6.72 -4.08
C GLY A 30 1.72 7.31 -2.79
N ILE A 31 1.59 6.46 -1.78
CA ILE A 31 1.16 6.78 -0.42
C ILE A 31 2.28 6.42 0.54
N LEU A 32 2.80 7.42 1.25
CA LEU A 32 3.62 7.23 2.43
C LEU A 32 2.70 7.03 3.65
N PHE A 33 2.78 5.84 4.23
CA PHE A 33 2.17 5.50 5.51
C PHE A 33 3.20 5.66 6.61
N LYS A 34 2.80 6.27 7.73
CA LYS A 34 3.61 6.34 8.95
C LYS A 34 2.78 5.97 10.15
N ASN A 35 3.33 5.15 11.04
CA ASN A 35 2.72 4.78 12.32
C ASN A 35 3.80 4.73 13.40
N GLY A 36 3.96 5.82 14.15
CA GLY A 36 5.07 5.94 15.10
C GLY A 36 6.41 6.02 14.37
N GLU A 37 7.32 5.11 14.69
CA GLU A 37 8.64 4.98 14.05
C GLU A 37 8.58 4.17 12.75
N ASP A 38 7.52 3.39 12.55
CA ASP A 38 7.34 2.56 11.36
C ASP A 38 6.86 3.40 10.17
N SER A 39 7.42 3.13 8.99
CA SER A 39 6.96 3.73 7.74
C SER A 39 6.97 2.74 6.60
N SER A 40 5.97 2.86 5.73
CA SER A 40 5.85 2.06 4.51
C SER A 40 5.48 2.97 3.35
N PHE A 41 6.06 2.73 2.18
CA PHE A 41 5.71 3.42 0.94
C PHE A 41 4.95 2.50 0.00
N PHE A 42 3.74 2.90 -0.37
CA PHE A 42 2.85 2.15 -1.24
C PHE A 42 2.72 2.80 -2.61
N TYR A 43 2.77 2.02 -3.69
CA TYR A 43 2.59 2.53 -5.05
C TYR A 43 1.86 1.51 -5.92
N LEU A 44 1.13 1.99 -6.93
CA LEU A 44 0.32 1.14 -7.80
C LEU A 44 1.19 0.43 -8.83
N ASP A 45 0.82 -0.79 -9.20
CA ASP A 45 1.37 -1.42 -10.40
C ASP A 45 0.82 -0.71 -11.64
N PRO A 46 1.68 -0.23 -12.58
CA PRO A 46 1.22 0.50 -13.76
C PRO A 46 0.53 -0.40 -14.80
N GLN A 47 0.71 -1.71 -14.73
CA GLN A 47 0.13 -2.68 -15.65
C GLN A 47 -1.13 -3.34 -15.08
N TYR A 48 -1.21 -3.48 -13.75
CA TYR A 48 -2.27 -4.25 -13.09
C TYR A 48 -3.02 -3.42 -12.05
N SER A 49 -4.25 -3.00 -12.38
CA SER A 49 -5.06 -2.13 -11.52
C SER A 49 -5.50 -2.76 -10.19
N ASN A 50 -5.40 -4.09 -10.05
CA ASN A 50 -5.69 -4.84 -8.82
C ASN A 50 -4.42 -5.12 -8.00
N VAL A 51 -3.27 -4.63 -8.42
CA VAL A 51 -1.97 -4.87 -7.78
C VAL A 51 -1.37 -3.56 -7.30
N PHE A 52 -0.74 -3.62 -6.14
CA PHE A 52 0.11 -2.55 -5.64
C PHE A 52 1.29 -3.13 -4.87
N PHE A 53 2.27 -2.29 -4.60
CA PHE A 53 3.49 -2.66 -3.91
C PHE A 53 3.63 -1.88 -2.61
N GLU A 54 4.29 -2.48 -1.64
CA GLU A 54 4.70 -1.87 -0.37
C GLU A 54 6.21 -2.01 -0.22
N LYS A 55 6.91 -0.88 -0.10
CA LYS A 55 8.29 -0.83 0.35
C LYS A 55 8.27 -0.57 1.86
N HIS A 56 8.76 -1.54 2.63
CA HIS A 56 8.90 -1.43 4.07
C HIS A 56 10.32 -1.85 4.44
N GLU A 57 11.09 -0.94 5.04
CA GLU A 57 12.52 -1.11 5.27
C GLU A 57 13.28 -1.53 3.99
N ASN A 58 13.88 -2.71 3.98
CA ASN A 58 14.61 -3.29 2.83
C ASN A 58 13.80 -4.39 2.11
N LEU A 59 12.50 -4.51 2.41
CA LEU A 59 11.63 -5.51 1.82
C LEU A 59 10.63 -4.87 0.87
N LEU A 60 10.37 -5.57 -0.24
CA LEU A 60 9.35 -5.21 -1.21
C LEU A 60 8.26 -6.27 -1.17
N TYR A 61 7.04 -5.84 -0.84
CA TYR A 61 5.87 -6.70 -0.85
C TYR A 61 5.03 -6.37 -2.09
N LYS A 62 4.51 -7.41 -2.72
CA LYS A 62 3.49 -7.33 -3.76
C LYS A 62 2.15 -7.73 -3.16
N HIS A 63 1.15 -6.88 -3.35
CA HIS A 63 -0.21 -7.13 -2.93
C HIS A 63 -1.13 -7.22 -4.13
N GLU A 64 -1.97 -8.24 -4.16
CA GLU A 64 -2.98 -8.43 -5.19
C GLU A 64 -4.36 -8.50 -4.55
N TYR A 65 -5.28 -7.65 -5.01
CA TYR A 65 -6.65 -7.62 -4.60
C TYR A 65 -7.50 -8.62 -5.39
N ASP A 66 -8.19 -9.51 -4.68
CA ASP A 66 -9.17 -10.42 -5.24
C ASP A 66 -10.57 -9.78 -5.14
N PRO A 67 -11.18 -9.34 -6.26
CA PRO A 67 -12.49 -8.69 -6.22
C PRO A 67 -13.63 -9.66 -5.88
N ALA A 68 -13.43 -10.98 -6.03
CA ALA A 68 -14.45 -11.98 -5.76
C ALA A 68 -14.56 -12.29 -4.27
N THR A 69 -13.42 -12.39 -3.58
CA THR A 69 -13.40 -12.62 -2.12
C THR A 69 -13.29 -11.33 -1.31
N HIS A 70 -12.98 -10.22 -1.97
CA HIS A 70 -12.66 -8.93 -1.36
C HIS A 70 -11.41 -8.94 -0.44
N ASP A 71 -10.49 -9.89 -0.64
CA ASP A 71 -9.26 -10.03 0.14
C ASP A 71 -8.01 -9.58 -0.60
N PHE A 72 -6.90 -9.48 0.14
CA PHE A 72 -5.57 -9.20 -0.40
C PHE A 72 -4.67 -10.42 -0.22
N LYS A 73 -3.94 -10.78 -1.28
CA LYS A 73 -2.85 -11.76 -1.23
C LYS A 73 -1.53 -11.00 -1.28
N SER A 74 -0.70 -11.19 -0.26
CA SER A 74 0.58 -10.51 -0.12
C SER A 74 1.74 -11.50 -0.23
N LYS A 75 2.82 -11.13 -0.92
CA LYS A 75 4.08 -11.89 -0.94
C LYS A 75 5.30 -10.97 -1.03
N ILE A 76 6.42 -11.41 -0.48
CA ILE A 76 7.71 -10.74 -0.62
C ILE A 76 8.28 -11.04 -2.01
N ILE A 77 8.91 -10.05 -2.64
CA ILE A 77 9.59 -10.17 -3.94
C ILE A 77 11.00 -9.59 -3.92
#